data_AF-A0A2E9GX88-F1
#
_entry.id   AF-A0A2E9GX88-F1
#
_cell.length_a   1.000
_cell.length_b   1.000
_cell.length_c   1.000
_cell.angle_alpha   90.00
_cell.angle_beta   90.00
_cell.angle_gamma   90.00
#
_symmetry.space_group_name_H-M   'P 1'
#
loop_
_entity.id
_entity.type
_entity.pdbx_description
1 polymer ?
#
loop_
_entity_poly.entity_id
_entity_poly.type
_entity_poly.pdbx_seq_one_letter_code
_entity_poly.pdbx_strand_id
1 'polypeptide(L)'
;MGILRKGLRPPADNPRGETLPPQGTGETIRSRPMVSHAGHGWWPYWVPLFSFLILGEIAGRAPETWQPLSLPIKVLVPGVLFAWFYARGAYPELRGWRPRGRDLLLDTTVGVVGGAVWMAPYLLALRFDPPLWTALPEFFQPSPEDAFDSAQLGQHFVGLALGLRVLGYAAVTPFVEEVFVRSWLARFADVFDQRIDFRDVPLARFSWRSFWLVVIFFTASHVPWEWPVAVLWIVGTQLWFYHRRQLGALVVVHASSNLSIFLFVWLMDGRWLGPNGLPQSLWFFL
;
A
#
# COMPACT_ATOMS: atom_id res chain seq x y z
N MET A 1 -56.13 0.89 56.56
CA MET A 1 -54.70 0.50 56.63
C MET A 1 -54.21 0.39 55.20
N GLY A 2 -53.62 1.41 54.56
CA GLY A 2 -52.38 2.13 54.89
C GLY A 2 -51.18 1.26 54.50
N ILE A 3 -50.15 1.63 53.73
CA ILE A 3 -49.52 2.91 53.35
C ILE A 3 -48.43 2.57 52.27
N LEU A 4 -48.13 3.52 51.35
CA LEU A 4 -46.90 3.74 50.54
C LEU A 4 -46.40 2.70 49.49
N ARG A 5 -46.44 3.10 48.21
CA ARG A 5 -45.27 2.98 47.31
C ARG A 5 -44.92 4.35 46.70
N LYS A 6 -43.69 4.78 46.97
CA LYS A 6 -43.06 6.00 46.48
C LYS A 6 -42.93 5.98 44.95
N GLY A 7 -43.19 7.12 44.33
CA GLY A 7 -42.98 7.35 42.91
C GLY A 7 -41.50 7.49 42.55
N LEU A 8 -41.18 7.06 41.33
CA LEU A 8 -40.04 7.50 40.54
C LEU A 8 -40.62 8.04 39.23
N ARG A 9 -40.32 9.31 38.95
CA ARG A 9 -40.75 10.01 37.74
C ARG A 9 -40.05 9.42 36.51
N PRO A 10 -40.68 9.39 35.32
CA PRO A 10 -39.98 9.10 34.09
C PRO A 10 -38.95 10.21 33.78
N PRO A 11 -37.80 9.90 33.16
CA PRO A 11 -36.87 10.93 32.70
C PRO A 11 -37.51 11.76 31.59
N ALA A 12 -37.21 13.06 31.63
CA ALA A 12 -37.71 14.07 30.71
C ALA A 12 -37.22 13.85 29.26
N ASP A 13 -38.12 14.10 28.31
CA ASP A 13 -37.79 14.24 26.90
C ASP A 13 -36.82 15.41 26.70
N ASN A 14 -35.68 15.12 26.07
CA ASN A 14 -34.73 16.13 25.62
C ASN A 14 -35.23 16.73 24.29
N PRO A 15 -35.47 18.06 24.19
CA PRO A 15 -36.07 18.68 23.01
C PRO A 15 -35.07 18.98 21.87
N ARG A 16 -33.95 18.26 21.78
CA ARG A 16 -33.03 18.33 20.63
C ARG A 16 -32.83 16.94 20.07
N GLY A 17 -33.42 16.68 18.91
CA GLY A 17 -33.35 15.43 18.16
C GLY A 17 -31.96 15.15 17.60
N GLU A 18 -30.99 14.88 18.47
CA GLU A 18 -29.69 14.32 18.11
C GLU A 18 -29.57 12.93 18.74
N THR A 19 -29.85 11.90 17.95
CA THR A 19 -29.45 10.54 18.28
C THR A 19 -27.92 10.48 18.18
N LEU A 20 -27.24 10.40 19.33
CA LEU A 20 -25.84 10.01 19.38
C LEU A 20 -25.67 8.67 18.62
N PRO A 21 -24.68 8.53 17.72
CA PRO A 21 -24.44 7.25 17.08
C PRO A 21 -24.10 6.22 18.17
N PRO A 22 -24.62 4.98 18.09
CA PRO A 22 -24.26 3.95 19.05
C PRO A 22 -22.74 3.74 18.98
N GLN A 23 -22.08 3.95 20.11
CA GLN A 23 -20.70 3.50 20.30
C GLN A 23 -20.70 1.99 20.09
N GLY A 24 -20.09 1.54 18.99
CA GLY A 24 -20.16 0.17 18.52
C GLY A 24 -19.54 -0.82 19.49
N THR A 25 -20.34 -1.30 20.43
CA THR A 25 -20.07 -2.52 21.20
C THR A 25 -20.31 -3.71 20.29
N GLY A 26 -19.24 -4.27 19.74
CA GLY A 26 -19.14 -5.68 19.33
C GLY A 26 -20.36 -6.31 18.66
N GLU A 27 -20.97 -5.66 17.67
CA GLU A 27 -21.91 -6.35 16.78
C GLU A 27 -21.13 -7.49 16.10
N THR A 28 -21.37 -8.69 16.58
CA THR A 28 -20.84 -9.91 16.01
C THR A 28 -21.30 -9.98 14.56
N ILE A 29 -20.35 -10.16 13.64
CA ILE A 29 -20.56 -10.30 12.18
C ILE A 29 -21.63 -11.37 11.85
N ARG A 30 -21.98 -12.22 12.82
CA ARG A 30 -22.92 -13.34 12.78
C ARG A 30 -24.38 -13.01 12.46
N SER A 31 -24.85 -11.76 12.58
CA SER A 31 -26.28 -11.44 12.40
C SER A 31 -26.66 -10.95 10.99
N ARG A 32 -25.68 -10.72 10.09
CA ARG A 32 -25.98 -10.28 8.72
C ARG A 32 -26.29 -11.47 7.80
N PRO A 33 -27.33 -11.38 6.96
CA PRO A 33 -27.60 -12.42 5.96
C PRO A 33 -26.38 -12.55 5.04
N MET A 34 -25.85 -13.76 4.93
CA MET A 34 -24.75 -14.09 4.02
C MET A 34 -25.20 -13.82 2.58
N VAL A 35 -24.52 -12.88 1.92
CA VAL A 35 -24.76 -12.60 0.51
C VAL A 35 -24.05 -13.68 -0.29
N SER A 36 -24.78 -14.43 -1.12
CA SER A 36 -24.15 -15.38 -2.03
C SER A 36 -23.37 -14.60 -3.09
N HIS A 37 -22.04 -14.60 -3.00
CA HIS A 37 -21.20 -14.00 -4.01
C HIS A 37 -21.11 -14.92 -5.22
N ALA A 38 -21.70 -14.52 -6.35
CA ALA A 38 -21.52 -15.20 -7.62
C ALA A 38 -20.08 -15.00 -8.12
N GLY A 39 -19.36 -16.10 -8.36
CA GLY A 39 -18.03 -16.06 -8.95
C GLY A 39 -16.85 -15.95 -7.98
N HIS A 40 -15.72 -15.60 -8.59
CA HIS A 40 -14.34 -15.90 -8.25
C HIS A 40 -13.95 -15.53 -6.80
N GLY A 41 -13.48 -16.52 -6.02
CA GLY A 41 -13.06 -16.35 -4.63
C GLY A 41 -11.85 -15.42 -4.45
N TRP A 42 -10.95 -15.75 -3.54
CA TRP A 42 -9.70 -15.05 -3.24
C TRP A 42 -8.68 -14.90 -4.40
N TRP A 43 -8.70 -15.75 -5.43
CA TRP A 43 -7.66 -15.80 -6.45
C TRP A 43 -7.45 -14.53 -7.30
N PRO A 44 -8.46 -13.70 -7.65
CA PRO A 44 -8.23 -12.42 -8.34
C PRO A 44 -7.36 -11.43 -7.55
N TYR A 45 -7.32 -11.56 -6.23
CA TYR A 45 -6.53 -10.70 -5.35
C TYR A 45 -5.08 -11.19 -5.26
N TRP A 46 -4.89 -12.51 -5.34
CA TRP A 46 -3.58 -13.15 -5.23
C TRP A 46 -2.81 -13.19 -6.55
N VAL A 47 -3.47 -13.61 -7.63
CA VAL A 47 -2.80 -13.96 -8.89
C VAL A 47 -1.95 -12.81 -9.45
N PRO A 48 -2.42 -11.55 -9.52
CA PRO A 48 -1.58 -10.45 -9.97
C PRO A 48 -0.34 -10.24 -9.09
N LEU A 49 -0.50 -10.16 -7.77
CA LEU A 49 0.63 -9.92 -6.84
C LEU A 49 1.64 -11.08 -6.88
N PHE A 50 1.17 -12.31 -6.75
CA PHE A 50 2.06 -13.47 -6.72
C PHE A 50 2.71 -13.73 -8.08
N SER A 51 2.08 -13.34 -9.20
CA SER A 51 2.76 -13.37 -10.49
C SER A 51 3.99 -12.45 -10.50
N PHE A 52 3.89 -11.24 -9.95
CA PHE A 52 5.03 -10.33 -9.81
C PHE A 52 6.14 -10.91 -8.95
N LEU A 53 5.80 -11.47 -7.78
CA LEU A 53 6.76 -12.07 -6.85
C LEU A 53 7.48 -13.28 -7.48
N ILE A 54 6.72 -14.20 -8.08
CA ILE A 54 7.28 -15.39 -8.74
C ILE A 54 8.17 -14.98 -9.92
N LEU A 55 7.75 -14.01 -10.73
CA LEU A 55 8.57 -13.52 -11.84
C LEU A 55 9.84 -12.83 -11.36
N GLY A 56 9.80 -12.12 -10.23
CA GLY A 56 11.00 -11.56 -9.61
C GLY A 56 11.97 -12.63 -9.16
N GLU A 57 11.45 -13.68 -8.53
CA GLU A 57 12.21 -14.80 -8.01
C GLU A 57 12.83 -15.68 -9.13
N ILE A 58 12.14 -15.80 -10.27
CA ILE A 58 12.67 -16.43 -11.47
C ILE A 58 13.74 -15.54 -12.11
N ALA A 59 13.49 -14.23 -12.23
CA ALA A 59 14.43 -13.29 -12.84
C ALA A 59 15.76 -13.23 -12.06
N GLY A 60 15.71 -13.25 -10.73
CA GLY A 60 16.92 -13.25 -9.89
C GLY A 60 17.79 -14.51 -10.05
N ARG A 61 17.26 -15.59 -10.64
CA ARG A 61 18.01 -16.83 -10.95
C ARG A 61 18.24 -17.05 -12.43
N ALA A 62 17.71 -16.18 -13.28
CA ALA A 62 17.81 -16.32 -14.72
C ALA A 62 19.24 -15.93 -15.18
N PRO A 63 19.76 -16.56 -16.25
CA PRO A 63 21.02 -16.14 -16.85
C PRO A 63 20.97 -14.67 -17.29
N GLU A 64 22.11 -13.99 -17.31
CA GLU A 64 22.24 -12.57 -17.71
C GLU A 64 21.56 -12.26 -19.06
N THR A 65 21.58 -13.20 -20.00
CA THR A 65 20.94 -13.08 -21.32
C THR A 65 19.43 -12.88 -21.26
N TRP A 66 18.78 -13.24 -20.16
CA TRP A 66 17.34 -13.09 -19.94
C TRP A 66 16.99 -11.86 -19.09
N GLN A 67 17.97 -11.21 -18.46
CA GLN A 67 17.73 -10.07 -17.57
C GLN A 67 16.98 -8.92 -18.25
N PRO A 68 17.25 -8.56 -19.53
CA PRO A 68 16.49 -7.50 -20.20
C PRO A 68 14.98 -7.81 -20.32
N LEU A 69 14.60 -9.09 -20.37
CA LEU A 69 13.19 -9.48 -20.46
C LEU A 69 12.47 -9.41 -19.10
N SER A 70 13.22 -9.38 -18.00
CA SER A 70 12.64 -9.40 -16.65
C SER A 70 11.76 -8.17 -16.40
N LEU A 71 12.22 -6.97 -16.76
CA LEU A 71 11.49 -5.71 -16.56
C LEU A 71 10.12 -5.70 -17.27
N PRO A 72 10.02 -5.85 -18.61
CA PRO A 72 8.73 -5.81 -19.27
C PRO A 72 7.80 -6.93 -18.79
N ILE A 73 8.31 -8.13 -18.54
CA ILE A 73 7.48 -9.26 -18.08
C ILE A 73 6.90 -8.99 -16.67
N LYS A 74 7.74 -8.52 -15.74
CA LYS A 74 7.32 -8.18 -14.36
C LYS A 74 6.31 -7.03 -14.32
N VAL A 75 6.24 -6.19 -15.34
CA VAL A 75 5.24 -5.11 -15.44
C VAL A 75 3.97 -5.59 -16.14
N LEU A 76 4.11 -6.20 -17.31
CA LEU A 76 2.98 -6.51 -18.19
C LEU A 76 2.14 -7.67 -17.66
N VAL A 77 2.75 -8.74 -17.11
CA VAL A 77 2.00 -9.90 -16.62
C VAL A 77 1.04 -9.53 -15.48
N PRO A 78 1.49 -8.95 -14.35
CA PRO A 78 0.57 -8.56 -13.28
C PRO A 78 -0.44 -7.49 -13.75
N GLY A 79 -0.01 -6.54 -14.59
CA GLY A 79 -0.88 -5.50 -15.14
C GLY A 79 -2.02 -6.05 -16.00
N VAL A 80 -1.72 -6.98 -16.92
CA VAL A 80 -2.71 -7.64 -17.78
C VAL A 80 -3.65 -8.52 -16.96
N LEU A 81 -3.11 -9.29 -16.01
CA LEU A 81 -3.92 -10.11 -15.10
C LEU A 81 -4.88 -9.23 -14.30
N PHE A 82 -4.40 -8.15 -13.70
CA PHE A 82 -5.22 -7.18 -12.99
C PHE A 82 -6.31 -6.59 -13.89
N ALA A 83 -5.95 -6.11 -15.08
CA ALA A 83 -6.91 -5.51 -16.02
C ALA A 83 -8.00 -6.51 -16.45
N TRP A 84 -7.61 -7.77 -16.68
CA TRP A 84 -8.53 -8.85 -17.03
C TRP A 84 -9.54 -9.15 -15.91
N PHE A 85 -9.08 -9.18 -14.66
CA PHE A 85 -9.95 -9.33 -13.49
C PHE A 85 -10.84 -8.13 -13.26
N TYR A 86 -10.30 -6.92 -13.41
CA TYR A 86 -11.04 -5.68 -13.26
C TYR A 86 -12.18 -5.58 -14.29
N ALA A 87 -11.90 -5.94 -15.55
CA ALA A 87 -12.90 -5.97 -16.62
C ALA A 87 -14.06 -6.95 -16.30
N ARG A 88 -13.74 -8.07 -15.63
CA ARG A 88 -14.73 -9.07 -15.17
C ARG A 88 -15.43 -8.71 -13.86
N GLY A 89 -15.04 -7.62 -13.21
CA GLY A 89 -15.68 -7.13 -11.99
C GLY A 89 -15.27 -7.80 -10.70
N ALA A 90 -14.06 -8.36 -10.66
CA ALA A 90 -13.51 -8.95 -9.44
C ALA A 90 -13.28 -7.92 -8.31
N TYR A 91 -13.21 -6.63 -8.64
CA TYR A 91 -12.85 -5.54 -7.71
C TYR A 91 -13.96 -4.47 -7.61
N PRO A 92 -15.15 -4.80 -7.06
CA PRO A 92 -16.23 -3.84 -6.89
C PRO A 92 -15.82 -2.60 -6.06
N GLU A 93 -14.88 -2.75 -5.13
CA GLU A 93 -14.32 -1.71 -4.28
C GLU A 93 -13.62 -0.57 -5.05
N LEU A 94 -13.20 -0.80 -6.29
CA LEU A 94 -12.59 0.22 -7.14
C LEU A 94 -13.61 0.95 -8.02
N ARG A 95 -14.79 0.37 -8.27
CA ARG A 95 -15.76 0.89 -9.25
C ARG A 95 -16.62 2.04 -8.72
N GLY A 96 -16.81 2.11 -7.41
CA GLY A 96 -17.62 3.15 -6.75
C GLY A 96 -16.88 4.46 -6.52
N TRP A 97 -15.55 4.48 -6.69
CA TRP A 97 -14.74 5.63 -6.33
C TRP A 97 -14.82 6.73 -7.41
N ARG A 98 -15.34 7.89 -7.01
CA ARG A 98 -15.51 9.08 -7.86
C ARG A 98 -14.99 10.31 -7.11
N PRO A 99 -13.67 10.52 -7.05
CA PRO A 99 -13.10 11.60 -6.25
C PRO A 99 -13.41 12.96 -6.88
N ARG A 100 -13.60 13.98 -6.04
CA ARG A 100 -13.62 15.38 -6.51
C ARG A 100 -12.18 15.87 -6.67
N GLY A 101 -11.99 16.97 -7.39
CA GLY A 101 -10.64 17.55 -7.60
C GLY A 101 -9.88 17.81 -6.29
N ARG A 102 -10.57 18.30 -5.25
CA ARG A 102 -9.97 18.48 -3.91
C ARG A 102 -9.53 17.16 -3.28
N ASP A 103 -10.30 16.08 -3.50
CA ASP A 103 -10.07 14.79 -2.88
C ASP A 103 -8.83 14.14 -3.49
N LEU A 104 -8.68 14.27 -4.82
CA LEU A 104 -7.48 13.89 -5.57
C LEU A 104 -6.26 14.71 -5.12
N LEU A 105 -6.40 16.03 -4.97
CA LEU A 105 -5.31 16.89 -4.51
C LEU A 105 -4.82 16.45 -3.11
N LEU A 106 -5.75 16.17 -2.20
CA LEU A 106 -5.41 15.68 -0.86
C LEU A 106 -4.71 14.32 -0.91
N ASP A 107 -5.26 13.35 -1.65
CA ASP A 107 -4.66 12.02 -1.77
C ASP A 107 -3.25 12.07 -2.41
N THR A 108 -3.10 12.89 -3.45
CA THR A 108 -1.81 13.11 -4.12
C THR A 108 -0.81 13.77 -3.16
N THR A 109 -1.24 14.78 -2.40
CA THR A 109 -0.38 15.47 -1.43
C THR A 109 0.09 14.52 -0.34
N VAL A 110 -0.82 13.70 0.21
CA VAL A 110 -0.45 12.67 1.19
C VAL A 110 0.54 11.67 0.59
N GLY A 111 0.35 11.26 -0.66
CA GLY A 111 1.29 10.40 -1.36
C GLY A 111 2.67 11.03 -1.54
N VAL A 112 2.74 12.27 -2.02
CA VAL A 112 4.01 13.01 -2.19
C VAL A 112 4.73 13.19 -0.85
N VAL A 113 4.00 13.56 0.21
CA VAL A 113 4.57 13.65 1.56
C VAL A 113 5.06 12.27 2.03
N GLY A 114 4.30 11.21 1.76
CA GLY A 114 4.70 9.83 2.05
C GLY A 114 6.00 9.43 1.36
N GLY A 115 6.16 9.77 0.07
CA GLY A 115 7.39 9.52 -0.68
C GLY A 115 8.58 10.34 -0.14
N ALA A 116 8.34 11.59 0.24
CA ALA A 116 9.36 12.40 0.90
C ALA A 116 9.79 11.83 2.26
N VAL A 117 8.84 11.38 3.09
CA VAL A 117 9.12 10.71 4.37
C VAL A 117 9.88 9.40 4.16
N TRP A 118 9.59 8.67 3.09
CA TRP A 118 10.34 7.46 2.71
C TRP A 118 11.80 7.77 2.42
N MET A 119 12.09 8.77 1.59
CA MET A 119 13.46 9.08 1.17
C MET A 119 14.27 9.86 2.20
N ALA A 120 13.62 10.74 2.98
CA ALA A 120 14.29 11.77 3.78
C ALA A 120 15.36 11.22 4.75
N PRO A 121 15.11 10.13 5.53
CA PRO A 121 16.13 9.60 6.44
C PRO A 121 17.42 9.21 5.70
N TYR A 122 17.31 8.57 4.54
CA TYR A 122 18.46 8.13 3.76
C TYR A 122 19.15 9.29 3.03
N LEU A 123 18.39 10.25 2.50
CA LEU A 123 18.97 11.44 1.85
C LEU A 123 19.74 12.31 2.86
N LEU A 124 19.19 12.49 4.06
CA LEU A 124 19.87 13.17 5.16
C LEU A 124 21.10 12.38 5.61
N ALA A 125 21.00 11.05 5.64
CA ALA A 125 22.13 10.19 5.95
C ALA A 125 23.27 10.35 4.95
N LEU A 126 22.95 10.23 3.65
CA LEU A 126 23.90 10.43 2.56
C LEU A 126 24.51 11.83 2.58
N ARG A 127 23.75 12.87 2.94
CA ARG A 127 24.23 14.26 2.90
C ARG A 127 25.15 14.63 4.07
N PHE A 128 24.80 14.18 5.27
CA PHE A 128 25.38 14.71 6.51
C PHE A 128 26.20 13.68 7.29
N ASP A 129 26.37 12.47 6.78
CA ASP A 129 27.07 11.36 7.45
C ASP A 129 26.69 11.21 8.94
N PRO A 130 25.39 11.15 9.30
CA PRO A 130 25.05 10.88 10.67
C PRO A 130 25.62 9.50 11.01
N PRO A 131 26.33 9.36 12.14
CA PRO A 131 26.93 8.09 12.56
C PRO A 131 25.92 6.95 12.72
N LEU A 132 24.61 7.26 12.65
CA LEU A 132 23.52 6.29 12.67
C LEU A 132 23.56 5.28 11.52
N TRP A 133 23.87 5.66 10.27
CA TRP A 133 23.75 4.73 9.14
C TRP A 133 24.91 3.71 9.10
N THR A 134 26.12 4.20 9.33
CA THR A 134 27.34 3.37 9.41
C THR A 134 27.42 2.57 10.70
N ALA A 135 26.70 2.96 11.76
CA ALA A 135 26.54 2.17 12.98
C ALA A 135 25.45 1.11 12.90
N LEU A 136 24.57 1.14 11.88
CA LEU A 136 23.59 0.09 11.67
C LEU A 136 24.27 -1.16 11.08
N PRO A 137 23.80 -2.36 11.45
CA PRO A 137 24.23 -3.60 10.80
C PRO A 137 24.13 -3.49 9.29
N GLU A 138 25.05 -4.13 8.56
CA GLU A 138 25.14 -4.09 7.09
C GLU A 138 23.81 -4.41 6.38
N PHE A 139 23.03 -5.33 6.97
CA PHE A 139 21.69 -5.70 6.50
C PHE A 139 20.67 -4.54 6.47
N PHE A 140 20.90 -3.48 7.24
CA PHE A 140 20.09 -2.26 7.22
C PHE A 140 20.68 -1.19 6.29
N GLN A 141 21.70 -1.49 5.50
CA GLN A 141 22.28 -0.58 4.51
C GLN A 141 21.81 -0.95 3.09
N PRO A 142 21.71 0.01 2.15
CA PRO A 142 21.22 -0.25 0.80
C PRO A 142 22.38 -0.88 0.01
N SER A 143 22.12 -1.99 -0.68
CA SER A 143 23.14 -2.60 -1.51
C SER A 143 23.12 -2.00 -2.92
N PRO A 144 24.29 -1.71 -3.54
CA PRO A 144 24.36 -1.32 -4.94
C PRO A 144 23.75 -2.36 -5.89
N GLU A 145 23.68 -3.62 -5.49
CA GLU A 145 23.10 -4.71 -6.29
C GLU A 145 21.57 -4.64 -6.38
N ASP A 146 20.92 -3.93 -5.44
CA ASP A 146 19.48 -3.71 -5.44
C ASP A 146 19.07 -2.51 -6.33
N ALA A 147 20.04 -1.73 -6.82
CA ALA A 147 19.75 -0.51 -7.56
C ALA A 147 19.23 -0.78 -8.98
N PHE A 148 18.17 -0.07 -9.37
CA PHE A 148 17.66 -0.13 -10.73
C PHE A 148 18.70 0.31 -11.77
N ASP A 149 19.05 -0.59 -12.69
CA ASP A 149 19.82 -0.26 -13.88
C ASP A 149 18.91 0.31 -14.99
N SER A 150 19.04 1.62 -15.22
CA SER A 150 18.33 2.33 -16.29
C SER A 150 18.76 1.88 -17.70
N ALA A 151 19.94 1.26 -17.84
CA ALA A 151 20.48 0.76 -19.08
C ALA A 151 20.29 -0.77 -19.25
N GLN A 152 19.48 -1.42 -18.42
CA GLN A 152 19.29 -2.89 -18.47
C GLN A 152 18.74 -3.42 -19.81
N LEU A 153 18.07 -2.55 -20.60
CA LEU A 153 17.60 -2.88 -21.95
C LEU A 153 18.62 -2.51 -23.05
N GLY A 154 19.79 -2.03 -22.66
CA GLY A 154 20.80 -1.41 -23.51
C GLY A 154 20.72 0.12 -23.52
N GLN A 155 21.86 0.76 -23.78
CA GLN A 155 22.02 2.23 -23.74
C GLN A 155 21.06 2.98 -24.67
N HIS A 156 20.65 2.38 -25.79
CA HIS A 156 19.69 2.97 -26.73
C HIS A 156 18.24 2.92 -26.25
N PHE A 157 17.94 2.11 -25.24
CA PHE A 157 16.58 1.84 -24.74
C PHE A 157 16.33 2.35 -23.32
N VAL A 158 17.20 3.22 -22.79
CA VAL A 158 17.06 3.81 -21.44
C VAL A 158 15.68 4.45 -21.24
N GLY A 159 15.19 5.21 -22.22
CA GLY A 159 13.85 5.83 -22.14
C GLY A 159 12.72 4.80 -22.02
N LEU A 160 12.84 3.66 -22.70
CA LEU A 160 11.88 2.55 -22.58
C LEU A 160 11.98 1.88 -21.20
N ALA A 161 13.20 1.64 -20.71
CA ALA A 161 13.41 1.05 -19.38
C ALA A 161 12.82 1.95 -18.27
N LEU A 162 13.07 3.26 -18.34
CA LEU A 162 12.47 4.23 -17.42
C LEU A 162 10.94 4.28 -17.53
N GLY A 163 10.40 4.27 -18.76
CA GLY A 163 8.95 4.23 -18.98
C GLY A 163 8.29 2.97 -18.39
N LEU A 164 8.89 1.80 -18.60
CA LEU A 164 8.44 0.54 -18.01
C LEU A 164 8.57 0.58 -16.48
N ARG A 165 9.65 1.15 -15.95
CA ARG A 165 9.84 1.31 -14.51
C ARG A 165 8.74 2.16 -13.89
N VAL A 166 8.42 3.32 -14.47
CA VAL A 166 7.31 4.18 -14.01
C VAL A 166 5.98 3.44 -14.11
N LEU A 167 5.72 2.77 -15.23
CA LEU A 167 4.47 2.02 -15.44
C LEU A 167 4.29 0.92 -14.38
N GLY A 168 5.33 0.14 -14.11
CA GLY A 168 5.31 -0.86 -13.06
C GLY A 168 5.11 -0.23 -11.69
N TYR A 169 6.05 0.65 -11.33
CA TYR A 169 6.21 1.18 -9.98
C TYR A 169 5.08 2.13 -9.55
N ALA A 170 4.66 3.05 -10.41
CA ALA A 170 3.69 4.09 -10.06
C ALA A 170 2.28 3.85 -10.62
N ALA A 171 2.08 2.85 -11.50
CA ALA A 171 0.75 2.53 -12.02
C ALA A 171 0.31 1.11 -11.66
N VAL A 172 1.03 0.06 -12.08
CA VAL A 172 0.59 -1.33 -11.88
C VAL A 172 0.64 -1.74 -10.41
N THR A 173 1.78 -1.55 -9.75
CA THR A 173 2.02 -1.97 -8.36
C THR A 173 0.98 -1.40 -7.39
N PRO A 174 0.65 -0.10 -7.39
CA PRO A 174 -0.37 0.46 -6.49
C PRO A 174 -1.73 -0.24 -6.61
N PHE A 175 -2.17 -0.59 -7.82
CA PHE A 175 -3.44 -1.32 -7.96
C PHE A 175 -3.35 -2.75 -7.43
N VAL A 176 -2.29 -3.46 -7.79
CA VAL A 176 -2.10 -4.87 -7.44
C VAL A 176 -1.92 -5.05 -5.94
N GLU A 177 -1.06 -4.24 -5.34
CA GLU A 177 -0.77 -4.30 -3.91
C GLU A 177 -1.93 -3.83 -3.06
N GLU A 178 -2.59 -2.72 -3.39
CA GLU A 178 -3.69 -2.22 -2.54
C GLU A 178 -4.92 -3.14 -2.59
N VAL A 179 -5.21 -3.74 -3.75
CA VAL A 179 -6.26 -4.78 -3.83
C VAL A 179 -5.87 -5.98 -2.98
N PHE A 180 -4.63 -6.46 -3.04
CA PHE A 180 -4.22 -7.57 -2.19
C PHE A 180 -4.23 -7.21 -0.69
N VAL A 181 -3.53 -6.14 -0.30
CA VAL A 181 -3.25 -5.82 1.10
C VAL A 181 -4.47 -5.19 1.78
N ARG A 182 -5.09 -4.15 1.20
CA ARG A 182 -6.18 -3.41 1.85
C ARG A 182 -7.55 -4.01 1.60
N SER A 183 -7.73 -4.66 0.46
CA SER A 183 -8.99 -5.33 0.16
C SER A 183 -8.99 -6.75 0.72
N TRP A 184 -8.10 -7.63 0.25
CA TRP A 184 -8.13 -9.03 0.66
C TRP A 184 -7.53 -9.26 2.05
N LEU A 185 -6.25 -8.95 2.27
CA LEU A 185 -5.52 -9.33 3.48
C LEU A 185 -6.15 -8.73 4.74
N ALA A 186 -6.45 -7.42 4.72
CA ALA A 186 -7.08 -6.75 5.86
C ALA A 186 -8.45 -7.34 6.21
N ARG A 187 -9.28 -7.70 5.22
CA ARG A 187 -10.62 -8.26 5.47
C ARG A 187 -10.55 -9.75 5.81
N PHE A 188 -9.66 -10.50 5.17
CA PHE A 188 -9.43 -11.91 5.46
C PHE A 188 -8.87 -12.09 6.86
N ALA A 189 -7.96 -11.23 7.29
CA ALA A 189 -7.45 -11.20 8.65
C ALA A 189 -8.59 -11.07 9.68
N ASP A 190 -9.74 -10.49 9.34
CA ASP A 190 -10.90 -10.38 10.23
C ASP A 190 -11.80 -11.62 10.26
N VAL A 191 -11.69 -12.55 9.31
CA VAL A 191 -12.60 -13.71 9.20
C VAL A 191 -11.93 -15.04 8.89
N PHE A 192 -10.60 -15.14 8.87
CA PHE A 192 -9.89 -16.39 8.50
C PHE A 192 -10.25 -17.60 9.38
N ASP A 193 -10.67 -17.34 10.62
CA ASP A 193 -11.11 -18.31 11.63
C ASP A 193 -12.62 -18.54 11.63
N GLN A 194 -13.32 -17.98 10.64
CA GLN A 194 -14.77 -17.98 10.52
C GLN A 194 -15.19 -18.52 9.15
N ARG A 195 -16.41 -19.06 9.06
CA ARG A 195 -17.00 -19.51 7.79
C ARG A 195 -17.71 -18.35 7.08
N ILE A 196 -17.04 -17.21 6.97
CA ILE A 196 -17.58 -15.97 6.39
C ILE A 196 -16.68 -15.54 5.24
N ASP A 197 -17.28 -15.09 4.14
CA ASP A 197 -16.52 -14.55 3.01
C ASP A 197 -15.91 -13.19 3.40
N PHE A 198 -14.62 -12.99 3.15
CA PHE A 198 -13.97 -11.71 3.44
C PHE A 198 -14.64 -10.53 2.71
N ARG A 199 -15.32 -10.80 1.58
CA ARG A 199 -16.07 -9.79 0.82
C ARG A 199 -17.27 -9.23 1.58
N ASP A 200 -17.78 -9.95 2.58
CA ASP A 200 -18.84 -9.48 3.47
C ASP A 200 -18.32 -8.53 4.56
N VAL A 201 -17.00 -8.47 4.77
CA VAL A 201 -16.39 -7.52 5.69
C VAL A 201 -16.34 -6.14 5.03
N PRO A 202 -16.82 -5.07 5.69
CA PRO A 202 -16.72 -3.72 5.16
C PRO A 202 -15.27 -3.30 4.91
N LEU A 203 -15.01 -2.60 3.81
CA LEU A 203 -13.72 -1.94 3.59
C LEU A 203 -13.41 -0.95 4.71
N ALA A 204 -12.12 -0.84 5.02
CA ALA A 204 -11.61 0.08 6.03
C ALA A 204 -12.28 -0.07 7.41
N ARG A 205 -12.76 -1.28 7.74
CA ARG A 205 -13.13 -1.64 9.11
C ARG A 205 -11.85 -1.73 9.94
N PHE A 206 -11.82 -1.02 11.06
CA PHE A 206 -10.71 -1.12 11.99
C PHE A 206 -10.83 -2.39 12.84
N SER A 207 -9.74 -3.14 12.93
CA SER A 207 -9.49 -4.14 13.96
C SER A 207 -7.99 -4.19 14.23
N TRP A 208 -7.61 -4.46 15.48
CA TRP A 208 -6.19 -4.61 15.83
C TRP A 208 -5.53 -5.76 15.09
N ARG A 209 -6.29 -6.84 14.85
CA ARG A 209 -5.83 -8.02 14.12
C ARG A 209 -5.43 -7.67 12.69
N SER A 210 -6.33 -7.03 11.94
CA SER A 210 -6.06 -6.61 10.56
C SER A 210 -5.02 -5.50 10.48
N PHE A 211 -5.03 -4.57 11.44
CA PHE A 211 -4.05 -3.48 11.49
C PHE A 211 -2.62 -4.03 11.58
N TRP A 212 -2.33 -4.82 12.62
CA TRP A 212 -0.98 -5.36 12.82
C TRP A 212 -0.58 -6.36 11.76
N LEU A 213 -1.52 -7.18 11.28
CA LEU A 213 -1.22 -8.14 10.22
C LEU A 213 -0.81 -7.43 8.92
N VAL A 214 -1.48 -6.33 8.55
CA VAL A 214 -1.10 -5.52 7.39
C VAL A 214 0.26 -4.84 7.61
N VAL A 215 0.50 -4.26 8.79
CA VAL A 215 1.78 -3.60 9.11
C VAL A 215 2.95 -4.59 9.00
N ILE A 216 2.81 -5.78 9.61
CA ILE A 216 3.83 -6.82 9.60
C ILE A 216 4.05 -7.35 8.18
N PHE A 217 2.97 -7.70 7.47
CA PHE A 217 3.06 -8.22 6.10
C PHE A 217 3.78 -7.24 5.16
N PHE A 218 3.37 -5.98 5.17
CA PHE A 218 3.96 -4.97 4.30
C PHE A 218 5.43 -4.70 4.65
N THR A 219 5.74 -4.57 5.94
CA THR A 219 7.14 -4.34 6.35
C THR A 219 8.02 -5.52 5.94
N ALA A 220 7.56 -6.75 6.18
CA ALA A 220 8.31 -7.96 5.83
C ALA A 220 8.40 -8.22 4.31
N SER A 221 7.54 -7.61 3.50
CA SER A 221 7.63 -7.70 2.03
C SER A 221 8.63 -6.71 1.43
N HIS A 222 9.20 -5.81 2.24
CA HIS A 222 10.21 -4.86 1.82
C HIS A 222 11.61 -5.31 2.25
N VAL A 223 12.61 -4.79 1.55
CA VAL A 223 14.01 -5.03 1.92
C VAL A 223 14.30 -4.41 3.29
N PRO A 224 15.23 -4.99 4.06
CA PRO A 224 15.33 -4.69 5.49
C PRO A 224 15.74 -3.28 5.83
N TRP A 225 16.59 -2.68 4.99
CA TRP A 225 16.99 -1.29 5.13
C TRP A 225 15.81 -0.31 5.00
N GLU A 226 14.70 -0.73 4.37
CA GLU A 226 13.46 0.04 4.26
C GLU A 226 12.50 -0.15 5.44
N TRP A 227 12.69 -1.14 6.32
CA TRP A 227 11.71 -1.45 7.36
C TRP A 227 11.28 -0.26 8.23
N PRO A 228 12.18 0.63 8.70
CA PRO A 228 11.76 1.77 9.51
C PRO A 228 10.79 2.69 8.76
N VAL A 229 11.07 3.01 7.50
CA VAL A 229 10.21 3.89 6.69
C VAL A 229 8.97 3.16 6.18
N ALA A 230 9.07 1.85 5.92
CA ALA A 230 7.94 1.00 5.56
C ALA A 230 6.91 0.97 6.68
N VAL A 231 7.32 0.85 7.94
CA VAL A 231 6.43 0.93 9.12
C VAL A 231 5.75 2.30 9.20
N LEU A 232 6.52 3.39 9.06
CA LEU A 232 5.96 4.75 9.13
C LEU A 232 4.93 4.99 8.01
N TRP A 233 5.28 4.61 6.78
CA TRP A 233 4.41 4.77 5.62
C TRP A 233 3.17 3.90 5.74
N ILE A 234 3.30 2.62 6.11
CA ILE A 234 2.14 1.72 6.20
C ILE A 234 1.18 2.09 7.32
N VAL A 235 1.70 2.54 8.47
CA VAL A 235 0.86 3.06 9.56
C VAL A 235 0.14 4.32 9.10
N GLY A 236 0.86 5.27 8.49
CA GLY A 236 0.28 6.51 7.98
C GLY A 236 -0.82 6.27 6.95
N THR A 237 -0.57 5.40 5.97
CA THR A 237 -1.55 5.08 4.92
C THR A 237 -2.69 4.21 5.43
N GLN A 238 -2.49 3.35 6.44
CA GLN A 238 -3.60 2.66 7.12
C GLN A 238 -4.53 3.65 7.82
N LEU A 239 -3.98 4.62 8.56
CA LEU A 239 -4.78 5.67 9.20
C LEU A 239 -5.53 6.51 8.16
N TRP A 240 -4.87 6.87 7.05
CA TRP A 240 -5.52 7.55 5.93
C TRP A 240 -6.63 6.68 5.32
N PHE A 241 -6.42 5.38 5.16
CA PHE A 241 -7.42 4.46 4.63
C PHE A 241 -8.65 4.35 5.53
N TYR A 242 -8.47 4.30 6.85
CA TYR A 242 -9.60 4.31 7.80
C TYR A 242 -10.36 5.62 7.78
N HIS A 243 -9.68 6.74 7.53
CA HIS A 243 -10.31 8.03 7.36
C HIS A 243 -11.08 8.12 6.03
N ARG A 244 -10.44 7.78 4.91
CA ARG A 244 -11.01 7.93 3.56
C ARG A 244 -12.04 6.87 3.21
N ARG A 245 -11.85 5.64 3.70
CA ARG A 245 -12.70 4.47 3.47
C ARG A 245 -12.95 4.17 1.98
N GLN A 246 -11.97 4.48 1.14
CA GLN A 246 -12.03 4.33 -0.31
C GLN A 246 -10.72 3.70 -0.78
N LEU A 247 -10.80 2.57 -1.49
CA LEU A 247 -9.59 1.91 -1.98
C LEU A 247 -8.88 2.74 -3.06
N GLY A 248 -9.64 3.35 -3.98
CA GLY A 248 -9.06 4.20 -5.03
C GLY A 248 -8.28 5.41 -4.49
N ALA A 249 -8.69 5.96 -3.35
CA ALA A 249 -7.93 7.03 -2.68
C ALA A 249 -6.53 6.54 -2.27
N LEU A 250 -6.43 5.30 -1.77
CA LEU A 250 -5.15 4.73 -1.37
C LEU A 250 -4.27 4.33 -2.55
N VAL A 251 -4.88 3.88 -3.65
CA VAL A 251 -4.17 3.69 -4.92
C VAL A 251 -3.52 5.01 -5.37
N VAL A 252 -4.21 6.14 -5.26
CA VAL A 252 -3.60 7.45 -5.59
C VAL A 252 -2.48 7.84 -4.64
N VAL A 253 -2.66 7.65 -3.33
CA VAL A 253 -1.60 7.91 -2.34
C VAL A 253 -0.35 7.10 -2.69
N HIS A 254 -0.50 5.80 -2.91
CA HIS A 254 0.59 4.90 -3.25
C HIS A 254 1.23 5.25 -4.59
N ALA A 255 0.44 5.42 -5.66
CA ALA A 255 0.94 5.85 -6.97
C ALA A 255 1.71 7.16 -6.89
N SER A 256 1.23 8.13 -6.11
CA SER A 256 1.86 9.44 -5.96
C SER A 256 3.14 9.37 -5.11
N SER A 257 3.20 8.51 -4.08
CA SER A 257 4.44 8.20 -3.36
C SER A 257 5.49 7.67 -4.32
N ASN A 258 5.17 6.62 -5.07
CA ASN A 258 6.11 5.97 -5.98
C ASN A 258 6.54 6.90 -7.12
N LEU A 259 5.60 7.64 -7.70
CA LEU A 259 5.93 8.62 -8.74
C LEU A 259 6.83 9.74 -8.20
N SER A 260 6.59 10.23 -6.98
CA SER A 260 7.42 11.28 -6.38
C SER A 260 8.85 10.79 -6.11
N ILE A 261 9.02 9.55 -5.65
CA ILE A 261 10.33 8.90 -5.47
C ILE A 261 11.02 8.78 -6.82
N PHE A 262 10.34 8.22 -7.81
CA PHE A 262 10.90 8.07 -9.16
C PHE A 262 11.35 9.40 -9.76
N LEU A 263 10.51 10.43 -9.71
CA LEU A 263 10.84 11.74 -10.26
C LEU A 263 12.00 12.38 -9.52
N PHE A 264 12.07 12.24 -8.19
CA PHE A 264 13.20 12.74 -7.41
C PHE A 264 14.50 12.04 -7.82
N VAL A 265 14.51 10.70 -7.85
CA VAL A 265 15.68 9.90 -8.26
C VAL A 265 16.11 10.31 -9.67
N TRP A 266 15.20 10.30 -10.64
CA TRP A 266 15.53 10.62 -12.03
C TRP A 266 16.10 12.03 -12.21
N LEU A 267 15.63 13.02 -11.43
CA LEU A 267 16.10 14.40 -11.53
C LEU A 267 17.37 14.70 -10.73
N MET A 268 17.62 13.93 -9.65
CA MET A 268 18.66 14.22 -8.65
C MET A 268 19.79 13.19 -8.61
N ASP A 269 19.66 12.06 -9.30
CA ASP A 269 20.71 11.07 -9.44
C ASP A 269 22.00 11.70 -10.00
N GLY A 270 23.14 11.40 -9.37
CA GLY A 270 24.43 12.01 -9.71
C GLY A 270 24.55 13.51 -9.39
N ARG A 271 23.52 14.12 -8.80
CA ARG A 271 23.52 15.53 -8.37
C ARG A 271 23.44 15.68 -6.86
N TRP A 272 22.94 14.65 -6.16
CA TRP A 272 22.97 14.60 -4.71
C TRP A 272 24.41 14.34 -4.23
N LEU A 273 24.99 15.32 -3.53
CA LEU A 273 26.37 15.22 -3.04
C LEU A 273 26.40 14.63 -1.64
N GLY A 274 27.30 13.66 -1.47
CA GLY A 274 27.62 13.05 -0.19
C GLY A 274 28.51 13.94 0.71
N PRO A 275 28.97 13.41 1.85
CA PRO A 275 29.70 14.18 2.87
C PRO A 275 31.10 14.58 2.39
N ASN A 276 31.68 13.76 1.50
CA ASN A 276 32.94 14.01 0.79
C ASN A 276 32.77 14.91 -0.45
N GLY A 277 31.57 15.43 -0.70
CA GLY A 277 31.26 16.23 -1.88
C GLY A 277 31.15 15.43 -3.18
N LEU A 278 31.21 14.09 -3.14
CA LEU A 278 31.08 13.25 -4.33
C LEU A 278 29.60 12.98 -4.68
N PRO A 279 29.24 12.98 -5.97
CA PRO A 279 27.93 12.52 -6.44
C PRO A 279 27.57 11.13 -5.93
N GLN A 280 26.32 10.97 -5.50
CA GLN A 280 25.74 9.71 -5.07
C GLN A 280 24.74 9.20 -6.11
N SER A 281 24.73 7.88 -6.30
CA SER A 281 23.65 7.21 -7.02
C SER A 281 22.42 7.14 -6.12
N LEU A 282 21.25 7.45 -6.67
CA LEU A 282 19.96 7.34 -5.98
C LEU A 282 19.11 6.19 -6.52
N TRP A 283 19.63 5.42 -7.48
CA TRP A 283 18.89 4.32 -8.11
C TRP A 283 18.53 3.18 -7.16
N PHE A 284 19.16 3.08 -5.99
CA PHE A 284 18.80 2.10 -4.95
C PHE A 284 17.39 2.31 -4.34
N PHE A 285 16.76 3.47 -4.56
CA PHE A 285 15.36 3.69 -4.21
C PHE A 285 14.36 3.07 -5.20
N LEU A 286 14.84 2.55 -6.33
CA LEU A 286 14.03 1.96 -7.39
C LEU A 286 14.46 0.51 -7.59
#